data_AF-A0A1Q7C796-F1
#
_entry.id   AF-A0A1Q7C796-F1
#
_cell.length_a   1.000
_cell.length_b   1.000
_cell.length_c   1.000
_cell.angle_alpha   90.00
_cell.angle_beta   90.00
_cell.angle_gamma   90.00
#
_symmetry.space_group_name_H-M   'P 1'
#
loop_
_entity.id
_entity.type
_entity.pdbx_description
1 polymer ?
#
loop_
_entity_poly.entity_id
_entity_poly.type
_entity_poly.pdbx_seq_one_letter_code
_entity_poly.pdbx_strand_id
1 'polypeptide(L)'
;MSQSSLISPPNHFVGEDARRSTRIERSVPLIVFGQNRLGEPFVERTVSTSLNLHGCRYPSRHDYGVGSWVTLQVVGLNVEPKPPAVRARVRSVHTSQSSRELQQVGVELENPGNVWGIVAPPQDWMNPRATNTAIAQFAPAVAPALDPAPVAVKLDEPPESPEHRMAEVATFPSPSAAASRQQTQTPAEAPKPQRVVITPDGIIAAMEGKLQQAAEKAVQEAVTKHVGDAVREALSSIDDVRNSSIREIEELFPTRVEALRLSSKEESAGEVASQWQDQMEKYRGQAEEMAQRLEKQVADLRRELAGSREFVERMTREMEPQINARLNEVVVRATSEFEGATARTAHRRYELMLENTQAVTQEALMKIEARSAEVQALVQSAVNSALGAFQRQTDQHVNAVLSETQERAVSALASLDAESRAACEARRAALETEVARAAERSTEQFRKGMKAFLYSCLVAAVSAVDEHSKSTLDGLVKDNGKTVFEAEKDPHTQDDQEIVPNTDIDPITH
;
A
#
# COMPACT_ATOMS: atom_id res chain seq x y z
N MET A 1 22.10 -50.40 -57.83
CA MET A 1 22.56 -49.27 -57.00
C MET A 1 21.79 -48.04 -57.42
N SER A 2 20.76 -47.67 -56.65
CA SER A 2 20.04 -46.40 -56.77
C SER A 2 19.52 -46.04 -55.39
N GLN A 3 19.82 -44.82 -54.97
CA GLN A 3 19.53 -44.25 -53.66
C GLN A 3 18.03 -44.00 -53.51
N SER A 4 17.41 -44.52 -52.45
CA SER A 4 16.05 -44.17 -52.06
C SER A 4 16.11 -43.13 -50.95
N SER A 5 15.86 -41.89 -51.36
CA SER A 5 15.62 -40.74 -50.49
C SER A 5 14.42 -41.00 -49.59
N LEU A 6 14.65 -41.08 -48.28
CA LEU A 6 13.60 -41.12 -47.27
C LEU A 6 12.94 -39.74 -47.20
N ILE A 7 11.72 -39.64 -47.73
CA ILE A 7 10.81 -38.52 -47.48
C ILE A 7 10.27 -38.72 -46.06
N SER A 8 10.84 -38.00 -45.10
CA SER A 8 10.22 -37.83 -43.77
C SER A 8 9.01 -36.89 -43.89
N PRO A 9 7.86 -37.23 -43.30
CA PRO A 9 6.71 -36.32 -43.27
C PRO A 9 7.04 -35.07 -42.44
N PRO A 10 6.49 -33.88 -42.79
CA PRO A 10 6.75 -32.67 -42.04
C PRO A 10 6.10 -32.76 -40.66
N ASN A 11 6.94 -32.84 -39.63
CA ASN A 11 6.54 -32.65 -38.23
C ASN A 11 6.01 -31.22 -38.03
N HIS A 12 4.75 -30.99 -38.33
CA HIS A 12 4.00 -29.80 -37.91
C HIS A 12 3.52 -29.96 -36.46
N PHE A 13 4.47 -30.09 -35.52
CA PHE A 13 4.25 -29.88 -34.08
C PHE A 13 5.52 -29.26 -33.49
N VAL A 14 5.93 -28.11 -34.02
CA VAL A 14 6.87 -27.20 -33.36
C VAL A 14 6.11 -25.90 -33.17
N GLY A 15 5.59 -25.63 -31.98
CA GLY A 15 4.84 -24.38 -31.80
C GLY A 15 4.28 -24.02 -30.43
N GLU A 16 4.19 -24.92 -29.45
CA GLU A 16 3.60 -24.55 -28.15
C GLU A 16 4.61 -24.35 -27.01
N ASP A 17 5.88 -24.75 -27.19
CA ASP A 17 6.90 -24.67 -26.13
C ASP A 17 8.16 -23.88 -26.51
N ALA A 18 8.01 -22.81 -27.30
CA ALA A 18 9.10 -21.90 -27.68
C ALA A 18 9.23 -20.68 -26.74
N ARG A 19 8.52 -20.67 -25.61
CA ARG A 19 8.46 -19.52 -24.70
C ARG A 19 9.48 -19.68 -23.59
N ARG A 20 10.34 -18.67 -23.42
CA ARG A 20 11.41 -18.66 -22.41
C ARG A 20 10.93 -18.53 -20.96
N SER A 21 9.67 -18.10 -20.77
CA SER A 21 9.03 -17.97 -19.46
C SER A 21 7.51 -18.07 -19.56
N THR A 22 6.88 -18.66 -18.54
CA THR A 22 5.45 -18.71 -18.29
C THR A 22 4.81 -17.32 -18.36
N ARG A 23 3.69 -17.21 -19.07
CA ARG A 23 2.91 -15.97 -19.20
C ARG A 23 1.68 -16.04 -18.30
N ILE A 24 1.44 -14.97 -17.56
CA ILE A 24 0.26 -14.82 -16.70
C ILE A 24 -0.67 -13.78 -17.31
N GLU A 25 -1.96 -14.08 -17.31
CA GLU A 25 -3.02 -13.12 -17.63
C GLU A 25 -3.34 -12.30 -16.37
N ARG A 26 -2.78 -11.09 -16.29
CA ARG A 26 -2.96 -10.21 -15.14
C ARG A 26 -2.97 -8.75 -15.56
N SER A 27 -3.89 -8.00 -14.96
CA SER A 27 -4.03 -6.56 -15.14
C SER A 27 -3.12 -5.81 -14.18
N VAL A 28 -2.05 -5.22 -14.72
CA VAL A 28 -1.15 -4.32 -14.01
C VAL A 28 -1.27 -2.93 -14.62
N PRO A 29 -1.58 -1.87 -13.83
CA PRO A 29 -1.64 -0.50 -14.34
C PRO A 29 -0.27 0.01 -14.78
N LEU A 30 -0.20 0.56 -15.99
CA LEU A 30 1.03 1.05 -16.62
C LEU A 30 0.84 2.47 -17.16
N ILE A 31 1.91 3.26 -17.09
CA ILE A 31 2.08 4.46 -17.92
C ILE A 31 3.14 4.14 -18.96
N VAL A 32 2.79 4.34 -20.23
CA VAL A 32 3.64 4.10 -21.39
C VAL A 32 4.08 5.45 -21.95
N PHE A 33 5.39 5.64 -22.08
CA PHE A 33 6.00 6.77 -22.76
C PHE A 33 6.62 6.28 -24.06
N GLY A 34 6.34 6.92 -25.17
CA GLY A 34 6.85 6.49 -26.47
C GLY A 34 6.77 7.58 -27.52
N GLN A 35 7.15 7.23 -28.75
CA GLN A 35 6.95 8.04 -29.94
C GLN A 35 6.09 7.25 -30.93
N ASN A 36 5.12 7.93 -31.55
CA ASN A 36 4.31 7.33 -32.60
C ASN A 36 5.14 7.17 -33.90
N ARG A 37 4.54 6.60 -34.95
CA ARG A 37 5.21 6.47 -36.27
C ARG A 37 5.62 7.80 -36.92
N LEU A 38 4.99 8.91 -36.52
CA LEU A 38 5.32 10.26 -36.99
C LEU A 38 6.43 10.93 -36.15
N GLY A 39 6.93 10.23 -35.12
CA GLY A 39 7.96 10.76 -34.21
C GLY A 39 7.43 11.64 -33.08
N GLU A 40 6.11 11.81 -32.97
CA GLU A 40 5.50 12.63 -31.91
C GLU A 40 5.53 11.86 -30.58
N PRO A 41 6.04 12.47 -29.50
CA PRO A 41 6.04 11.86 -28.19
C PRO A 41 4.62 11.77 -27.63
N PHE A 42 4.30 10.67 -26.95
CA PHE A 42 3.02 10.50 -26.27
C PHE A 42 3.19 9.85 -24.90
N VAL A 43 2.16 10.02 -24.07
CA VAL A 43 2.03 9.38 -22.76
C VAL A 43 0.65 8.74 -22.67
N GLU A 44 0.61 7.45 -22.39
CA GLU A 44 -0.64 6.69 -22.31
C GLU A 44 -0.75 5.93 -21.01
N ARG A 45 -1.92 6.03 -20.36
CA ARG A 45 -2.28 5.20 -19.20
C ARG A 45 -3.07 4.00 -19.68
N THR A 46 -2.57 2.81 -19.38
CA THR A 46 -3.19 1.55 -19.83
C THR A 46 -3.02 0.46 -18.78
N VAL A 47 -3.52 -0.74 -19.07
CA VAL A 47 -3.40 -1.94 -18.23
C VAL A 47 -2.83 -3.09 -19.05
N SER A 48 -1.91 -3.87 -18.48
CA SER A 48 -1.45 -5.08 -19.15
C SER A 48 -2.60 -6.08 -19.30
N THR A 49 -2.63 -6.82 -20.41
CA THR A 49 -3.52 -7.97 -20.62
C THR A 49 -2.83 -9.27 -20.23
N SER A 50 -1.55 -9.38 -20.56
CA SER A 50 -0.72 -10.52 -20.18
C SER A 50 0.72 -10.08 -19.97
N LEU A 51 1.44 -10.75 -19.08
CA LEU A 51 2.81 -10.41 -18.72
C LEU A 51 3.64 -11.67 -18.44
N ASN A 52 4.95 -11.56 -18.60
CA ASN A 52 5.93 -12.60 -18.28
C ASN A 52 7.24 -11.95 -17.79
N LEU A 53 8.28 -12.74 -17.51
CA LEU A 53 9.59 -12.20 -17.07
C LEU A 53 10.20 -11.23 -18.09
N HIS A 54 9.95 -11.45 -19.37
CA HIS A 54 10.60 -10.73 -20.47
C HIS A 54 9.79 -9.54 -20.98
N GLY A 55 8.53 -9.36 -20.60
CA GLY A 55 7.67 -8.41 -21.30
C GLY A 55 6.20 -8.49 -20.94
N CYS A 56 5.40 -7.67 -21.62
CA CYS A 56 3.96 -7.67 -21.46
C CYS A 56 3.24 -7.35 -22.77
N ARG A 57 1.92 -7.52 -22.75
CA ARG A 57 1.00 -7.09 -23.78
C ARG A 57 0.02 -6.10 -23.16
N TYR A 58 -0.29 -5.03 -23.87
CA TYR A 58 -1.27 -4.03 -23.44
C TYR A 58 -2.03 -3.46 -24.65
N PRO A 59 -3.27 -2.98 -24.45
CA PRO A 59 -4.02 -2.27 -25.47
C PRO A 59 -3.56 -0.81 -25.56
N SER A 60 -3.53 -0.26 -26.77
CA SER A 60 -3.14 1.11 -27.03
C SER A 60 -3.93 1.74 -28.18
N ARG A 61 -4.08 3.07 -28.13
CA ARG A 61 -4.61 3.91 -29.23
C ARG A 61 -3.55 4.42 -30.20
N HIS A 62 -2.28 4.45 -29.77
CA HIS A 62 -1.18 4.98 -30.55
C HIS A 62 -0.62 3.94 -31.52
N ASP A 63 -0.18 4.41 -32.69
CA ASP A 63 0.51 3.60 -33.70
C ASP A 63 1.99 3.44 -33.36
N TYR A 64 2.42 2.21 -33.08
CA TYR A 64 3.82 1.87 -32.84
C TYR A 64 4.49 1.33 -34.11
N GLY A 65 5.78 1.62 -34.24
CA GLY A 65 6.68 0.84 -35.11
C GLY A 65 7.15 -0.42 -34.37
N VAL A 66 7.12 -1.57 -35.04
CA VAL A 66 7.80 -2.75 -34.52
C VAL A 66 9.30 -2.44 -34.48
N GLY A 67 9.93 -2.67 -33.34
CA GLY A 67 11.33 -2.34 -33.08
C GLY A 67 11.55 -1.01 -32.39
N SER A 68 10.53 -0.14 -32.25
CA SER A 68 10.61 1.12 -31.53
C SER A 68 10.78 0.91 -30.02
N TRP A 69 11.44 1.87 -29.36
CA TRP A 69 11.62 1.89 -27.92
C TRP A 69 10.48 2.62 -27.22
N VAL A 70 10.02 2.06 -26.11
CA VAL A 70 9.05 2.64 -25.20
C VAL A 70 9.57 2.53 -23.78
N THR A 71 9.07 3.38 -22.89
CA THR A 71 9.36 3.32 -21.46
C THR A 71 8.07 2.99 -20.72
N LEU A 72 8.11 1.98 -19.87
CA LEU A 72 6.99 1.51 -19.06
C LEU A 72 7.22 1.91 -17.61
N GLN A 73 6.21 2.52 -16.99
CA GLN A 73 6.20 2.78 -15.56
C GLN A 73 5.01 2.07 -14.92
N VAL A 74 5.27 1.20 -13.96
CA VAL A 74 4.21 0.51 -13.22
C VAL A 74 3.65 1.43 -12.14
N VAL A 75 2.31 1.50 -12.05
CA VAL A 75 1.61 2.38 -11.10
C VAL A 75 0.75 1.55 -10.15
N GLY A 76 0.58 2.02 -8.91
CA GLY A 76 -0.30 1.39 -7.93
C GLY A 76 0.34 0.23 -7.14
N LEU A 77 1.62 -0.04 -7.35
CA LEU A 77 2.40 -0.85 -6.42
C LEU A 77 2.79 0.06 -5.24
N ASN A 78 2.16 -0.13 -4.08
CA ASN A 78 2.51 0.53 -2.81
C ASN A 78 3.83 -0.02 -2.25
N VAL A 79 4.85 -0.12 -3.10
CA VAL A 79 6.19 -0.56 -2.74
C VAL A 79 7.07 0.69 -2.79
N GLU A 80 7.57 1.11 -1.63
CA GLU A 80 8.66 2.08 -1.58
C GLU A 80 10.00 1.33 -1.66
N PRO A 81 10.95 1.78 -2.51
CA PRO A 81 10.86 2.93 -3.42
C PRO A 81 10.00 2.64 -4.67
N LYS A 82 9.38 3.71 -5.22
CA LYS A 82 8.52 3.66 -6.41
C LYS A 82 9.18 2.85 -7.54
N PRO A 83 8.46 1.92 -8.21
CA PRO A 83 9.05 1.08 -9.25
C PRO A 83 9.77 1.93 -10.32
N PRO A 84 11.01 1.55 -10.70
CA PRO A 84 11.76 2.27 -11.72
C PRO A 84 11.04 2.22 -13.07
N ALA A 85 11.21 3.26 -13.88
CA ALA A 85 10.77 3.24 -15.27
C ALA A 85 11.67 2.30 -16.08
N VAL A 86 11.07 1.36 -16.82
CA VAL A 86 11.79 0.29 -17.52
C VAL A 86 11.66 0.48 -19.03
N ARG A 87 12.79 0.39 -19.74
CA ARG A 87 12.80 0.43 -21.20
C ARG A 87 12.36 -0.90 -21.79
N ALA A 88 11.55 -0.84 -22.83
CA ALA A 88 11.06 -1.99 -23.57
C ALA A 88 11.04 -1.70 -25.07
N ARG A 89 11.16 -2.76 -25.88
CA ARG A 89 11.12 -2.72 -27.34
C ARG A 89 9.82 -3.33 -27.83
N VAL A 90 9.14 -2.64 -28.74
CA VAL A 90 7.93 -3.16 -29.37
C VAL A 90 8.29 -4.35 -30.27
N ARG A 91 7.71 -5.51 -30.01
CA ARG A 91 7.96 -6.74 -30.79
C ARG A 91 6.82 -7.13 -31.71
N SER A 92 5.59 -6.81 -31.32
CA SER A 92 4.42 -7.14 -32.13
C SER A 92 3.34 -6.08 -31.92
N VAL A 93 2.66 -5.70 -32.99
CA VAL A 93 1.47 -4.86 -32.94
C VAL A 93 0.37 -5.61 -33.67
N HIS A 94 -0.71 -5.93 -32.97
CA HIS A 94 -1.87 -6.58 -33.56
C HIS A 94 -2.98 -5.53 -33.66
N THR A 95 -3.27 -5.13 -34.89
CA THR A 95 -4.39 -4.22 -35.18
C THR A 95 -5.69 -5.01 -35.14
N SER A 96 -6.66 -4.57 -34.35
CA SER A 96 -8.01 -5.11 -34.41
C SER A 96 -8.71 -4.70 -35.71
N GLN A 97 -9.58 -5.57 -36.22
CA GLN A 97 -10.36 -5.30 -37.45
C GLN A 97 -11.48 -4.28 -37.24
N SER A 98 -11.91 -4.09 -35.99
CA SER A 98 -12.90 -3.10 -35.59
C SER A 98 -12.23 -1.79 -35.23
N SER A 99 -12.68 -0.68 -35.84
CA SER A 99 -12.21 0.67 -35.50
C SER A 99 -12.53 1.10 -34.06
N ARG A 100 -13.37 0.34 -33.35
CA ARG A 100 -13.68 0.57 -31.92
C ARG A 100 -12.73 -0.13 -30.96
N GLU A 101 -11.95 -1.10 -31.43
CA GLU A 101 -11.06 -1.89 -30.58
C GLU A 101 -9.63 -1.31 -30.57
N LEU A 102 -9.00 -1.36 -29.40
CA LEU A 102 -7.63 -0.88 -29.22
C LEU A 102 -6.63 -1.87 -29.82
N GLN A 103 -5.56 -1.34 -30.43
CA GLN A 103 -4.48 -2.18 -30.94
C GLN A 103 -3.77 -2.87 -29.78
N GLN A 104 -3.39 -4.11 -29.97
CA GLN A 104 -2.72 -4.90 -28.95
C GLN A 104 -1.22 -4.93 -29.20
N VAL A 105 -0.47 -4.29 -28.29
CA VAL A 105 0.97 -4.08 -28.40
C VAL A 105 1.69 -5.05 -27.49
N GLY A 106 2.60 -5.83 -28.03
CA GLY A 106 3.50 -6.72 -27.30
C GLY A 106 4.89 -6.12 -27.23
N VAL A 107 5.43 -5.99 -26.02
CA VAL A 107 6.73 -5.39 -25.75
C VAL A 107 7.64 -6.36 -25.02
N GLU A 108 8.94 -6.27 -25.29
CA GLU A 108 10.00 -7.01 -24.61
C GLU A 108 10.88 -6.04 -23.83
N LEU A 109 11.09 -6.29 -22.54
CA LEU A 109 11.93 -5.49 -21.66
C LEU A 109 13.41 -5.59 -22.08
N GLU A 110 14.12 -4.47 -21.98
CA GLU A 110 15.57 -4.45 -22.19
C GLU A 110 16.29 -5.33 -21.17
N ASN A 111 15.87 -5.23 -19.90
CA ASN A 111 16.37 -6.02 -18.79
C ASN A 111 15.23 -6.88 -18.23
N PRO A 112 15.16 -8.19 -18.55
CA PRO A 112 14.14 -9.10 -18.03
C PRO A 112 14.14 -9.15 -16.50
N GLY A 113 12.96 -9.12 -15.89
CA GLY A 113 12.82 -9.08 -14.43
C GLY A 113 11.37 -8.97 -13.98
N ASN A 114 11.13 -9.24 -12.70
CA ASN A 114 9.81 -9.10 -12.07
C ASN A 114 9.49 -7.63 -11.75
N VAL A 115 9.47 -6.79 -12.78
CA VAL A 115 9.16 -5.35 -12.66
C VAL A 115 7.67 -5.10 -12.38
N TRP A 116 6.85 -6.15 -12.49
CA TRP A 116 5.40 -6.13 -12.36
C TRP A 116 4.90 -6.20 -10.91
N GLY A 117 5.78 -6.45 -9.93
CA GLY A 117 5.41 -6.56 -8.51
C GLY A 117 4.63 -7.83 -8.17
N ILE A 118 4.84 -8.93 -8.89
CA ILE A 118 4.19 -10.20 -8.59
C ILE A 118 4.86 -10.81 -7.36
N VAL A 119 4.13 -10.89 -6.24
CA VAL A 119 4.66 -11.42 -4.95
C VAL A 119 5.06 -12.90 -5.04
N ALA A 120 4.30 -13.69 -5.81
CA ALA A 120 4.57 -15.11 -6.03
C ALA A 120 4.70 -15.37 -7.55
N PRO A 121 5.86 -15.07 -8.17
CA PRO A 121 6.06 -15.30 -9.59
C PRO A 121 6.23 -16.81 -9.89
N PRO A 122 5.95 -17.25 -11.13
CA PRO A 122 6.27 -18.61 -11.59
C PRO A 122 7.73 -18.98 -11.35
N GLN A 123 8.00 -20.27 -11.14
CA GLN A 123 9.35 -20.76 -10.78
C GLN A 123 10.40 -20.39 -11.84
N ASP A 124 10.00 -20.36 -13.12
CA ASP A 124 10.85 -20.01 -14.25
C ASP A 124 11.24 -18.52 -14.30
N TRP A 125 10.63 -17.66 -13.47
CA TRP A 125 10.99 -16.24 -13.35
C TRP A 125 12.11 -15.99 -12.33
N MET A 126 12.34 -16.92 -11.40
CA MET A 126 13.27 -16.75 -10.28
C MET A 126 14.74 -17.00 -10.68
N ASN A 127 14.99 -17.62 -11.84
CA ASN A 127 16.33 -17.99 -12.32
C ASN A 127 16.68 -17.34 -13.68
N PRO A 128 16.87 -16.01 -13.74
CA PRO A 128 17.17 -15.31 -15.00
C PRO A 128 18.55 -15.67 -15.60
N ARG A 129 19.40 -16.43 -14.90
CA ARG A 129 20.76 -16.81 -15.33
C ARG A 129 20.89 -18.19 -15.97
N ALA A 130 19.84 -19.02 -16.03
CA ALA A 130 19.97 -20.41 -16.47
C ALA A 130 19.70 -20.66 -17.97
N THR A 131 19.19 -19.69 -18.74
CA THR A 131 18.70 -19.91 -20.12
C THR A 131 19.52 -19.27 -21.24
N ASN A 132 20.79 -18.89 -20.98
CA ASN A 132 21.71 -18.45 -22.02
C ASN A 132 22.97 -19.33 -22.09
N THR A 133 22.88 -20.55 -22.63
CA THR A 133 23.88 -21.09 -23.59
C THR A 133 23.37 -22.40 -24.22
N ALA A 134 22.60 -22.26 -25.29
CA ALA A 134 22.44 -23.30 -26.31
C ALA A 134 22.30 -22.60 -27.67
N ILE A 135 23.37 -21.90 -28.08
CA ILE A 135 23.62 -21.64 -29.50
C ILE A 135 24.93 -22.36 -29.82
N ALA A 136 24.82 -23.20 -30.83
CA ALA A 136 25.79 -24.17 -31.26
C ALA A 136 27.18 -23.58 -31.54
N GLN A 137 28.17 -24.40 -31.20
CA GLN A 137 29.57 -24.30 -31.59
C GLN A 137 29.71 -24.18 -33.11
N PHE A 138 30.36 -23.12 -33.57
CA PHE A 138 31.26 -23.16 -34.72
C PHE A 138 32.42 -22.20 -34.46
N ALA A 139 33.64 -22.75 -34.35
CA ALA A 139 34.91 -22.09 -34.65
C ALA A 139 35.50 -22.85 -35.86
N PRO A 140 36.28 -22.23 -36.78
CA PRO A 140 37.57 -21.56 -36.51
C PRO A 140 37.68 -20.19 -37.27
N ALA A 141 38.70 -19.32 -37.21
CA ALA A 141 40.15 -19.44 -37.09
C ALA A 141 40.84 -18.05 -36.78
N VAL A 142 41.98 -18.07 -36.08
CA VAL A 142 43.27 -17.29 -36.26
C VAL A 142 43.19 -15.74 -36.46
N ALA A 143 43.43 -14.88 -35.46
CA ALA A 143 44.70 -14.27 -34.92
C ALA A 143 45.01 -12.84 -35.46
N PRO A 144 45.88 -11.98 -34.87
CA PRO A 144 46.27 -11.75 -33.46
C PRO A 144 46.32 -10.26 -32.99
N ALA A 145 46.43 -10.08 -31.66
CA ALA A 145 47.17 -9.06 -30.87
C ALA A 145 47.02 -7.53 -31.10
N LEU A 146 46.70 -6.80 -30.01
CA LEU A 146 47.50 -5.71 -29.41
C LEU A 146 46.89 -5.21 -28.09
N ASP A 147 47.64 -5.36 -27.00
CA ASP A 147 47.56 -4.57 -25.73
C ASP A 147 48.30 -3.22 -25.94
N PRO A 148 48.36 -2.23 -25.00
CA PRO A 148 47.64 -2.04 -23.71
C PRO A 148 47.18 -0.57 -23.37
N ALA A 149 46.21 -0.44 -22.45
CA ALA A 149 46.09 0.49 -21.29
C ALA A 149 46.21 2.06 -21.46
N PRO A 150 46.21 2.89 -20.38
CA PRO A 150 45.01 3.56 -19.81
C PRO A 150 45.18 5.07 -19.54
N VAL A 151 44.10 5.89 -19.45
CA VAL A 151 44.17 7.18 -18.73
C VAL A 151 42.82 7.58 -18.13
N ALA A 152 42.83 7.90 -16.83
CA ALA A 152 41.77 8.57 -16.10
C ALA A 152 42.15 10.04 -15.87
N VAL A 153 41.26 11.02 -16.11
CA VAL A 153 41.26 12.33 -15.44
C VAL A 153 39.84 12.96 -15.39
N LYS A 154 39.43 13.29 -14.16
CA LYS A 154 38.57 14.35 -13.58
C LYS A 154 37.94 15.41 -14.52
N LEU A 155 36.62 15.67 -14.40
CA LEU A 155 35.92 16.64 -13.54
C LEU A 155 35.89 18.06 -14.14
N ASP A 156 34.68 18.51 -14.51
CA ASP A 156 34.30 19.92 -14.48
C ASP A 156 32.77 20.07 -14.32
N GLU A 157 32.39 21.03 -13.46
CA GLU A 157 31.04 21.46 -13.08
C GLU A 157 30.81 22.91 -13.63
N PRO A 158 29.68 23.58 -13.36
CA PRO A 158 28.51 23.82 -14.22
C PRO A 158 28.49 25.23 -14.86
N PRO A 159 27.36 25.73 -15.44
CA PRO A 159 26.44 26.51 -14.60
C PRO A 159 24.93 26.48 -14.97
N GLU A 160 24.14 26.70 -13.91
CA GLU A 160 22.97 27.58 -13.74
C GLU A 160 21.67 27.51 -14.58
N SER A 161 20.59 27.71 -13.82
CA SER A 161 19.15 27.78 -14.09
C SER A 161 18.70 28.91 -15.05
N PRO A 162 17.41 28.98 -15.46
CA PRO A 162 16.44 29.64 -14.57
C PRO A 162 15.03 29.01 -14.51
N GLU A 163 14.43 29.27 -13.35
CA GLU A 163 13.02 29.21 -12.96
C GLU A 163 12.06 29.76 -14.02
N HIS A 164 10.87 29.17 -14.19
CA HIS A 164 9.65 29.90 -14.59
C HIS A 164 8.43 29.45 -13.76
N ARG A 165 7.73 30.47 -13.24
CA ARG A 165 6.54 30.50 -12.39
C ARG A 165 5.23 30.28 -13.17
N MET A 166 4.27 29.64 -12.47
CA MET A 166 2.82 29.88 -12.37
C MET A 166 1.89 29.98 -13.61
N ALA A 167 0.85 29.13 -13.60
CA ALA A 167 -0.58 29.43 -13.82
C ALA A 167 -1.35 28.16 -13.38
N GLU A 168 -2.15 28.10 -12.31
CA GLU A 168 -3.37 28.81 -11.88
C GLU A 168 -4.63 28.57 -12.76
N VAL A 169 -5.58 27.83 -12.14
CA VAL A 169 -7.05 27.84 -12.29
C VAL A 169 -7.67 27.40 -13.63
N ALA A 170 -8.33 26.23 -13.58
CA ALA A 170 -9.71 26.09 -14.02
C ALA A 170 -10.41 25.00 -13.18
N THR A 171 -11.51 25.41 -12.57
CA THR A 171 -12.35 24.67 -11.63
C THR A 171 -13.67 24.29 -12.32
N PHE A 172 -14.33 23.21 -11.85
CA PHE A 172 -15.72 22.75 -12.12
C PHE A 172 -16.00 21.89 -13.38
N PRO A 173 -17.05 21.02 -13.38
CA PRO A 173 -17.43 20.07 -12.32
C PRO A 173 -17.87 18.66 -12.81
N SER A 174 -17.99 17.74 -11.85
CA SER A 174 -18.75 16.49 -11.95
C SER A 174 -20.26 16.74 -12.13
N PRO A 175 -20.98 15.90 -12.90
CA PRO A 175 -22.44 15.83 -12.81
C PRO A 175 -22.87 14.77 -11.78
N SER A 176 -23.66 15.23 -10.81
CA SER A 176 -24.44 14.40 -9.90
C SER A 176 -25.81 14.06 -10.50
N ALA A 177 -26.37 12.98 -10.00
CA ALA A 177 -27.63 12.36 -10.37
C ALA A 177 -28.86 13.27 -10.18
N ALA A 178 -29.81 13.19 -11.13
CA ALA A 178 -31.24 13.33 -10.85
C ALA A 178 -32.06 12.72 -12.01
N ALA A 179 -33.19 12.14 -11.61
CA ALA A 179 -34.05 11.25 -12.37
C ALA A 179 -34.86 11.91 -13.51
N SER A 180 -35.22 11.09 -14.50
CA SER A 180 -36.51 11.19 -15.19
C SER A 180 -37.00 9.80 -15.60
N ARG A 181 -38.21 9.46 -15.15
CA ARG A 181 -39.14 8.47 -15.75
C ARG A 181 -39.49 9.01 -17.15
N GLN A 182 -39.79 8.24 -18.21
CA GLN A 182 -40.73 7.14 -18.30
C GLN A 182 -40.67 6.52 -19.74
N GLN A 183 -41.21 5.31 -19.87
CA GLN A 183 -41.70 4.59 -21.06
C GLN A 183 -40.86 3.43 -21.67
N THR A 184 -41.18 2.24 -21.16
CA THR A 184 -41.63 1.03 -21.90
C THR A 184 -41.13 0.81 -23.32
N GLN A 185 -40.14 -0.08 -23.46
CA GLN A 185 -40.12 -1.12 -24.50
C GLN A 185 -39.52 -2.41 -23.93
N THR A 186 -40.33 -3.46 -23.89
CA THR A 186 -39.92 -4.86 -23.77
C THR A 186 -39.19 -5.24 -25.07
N PRO A 187 -38.02 -5.87 -25.01
CA PRO A 187 -37.99 -7.27 -25.45
C PRO A 187 -37.00 -8.17 -24.69
N ALA A 188 -37.40 -9.44 -24.60
CA ALA A 188 -36.55 -10.63 -24.49
C ALA A 188 -35.66 -10.77 -23.25
N GLU A 189 -36.21 -11.50 -22.29
CA GLU A 189 -35.51 -12.17 -21.20
C GLU A 189 -34.36 -13.04 -21.75
N ALA A 190 -33.13 -12.56 -21.60
CA ALA A 190 -31.92 -13.35 -21.82
C ALA A 190 -31.72 -14.30 -20.62
N PRO A 191 -31.34 -15.56 -20.85
CA PRO A 191 -31.25 -16.57 -19.81
C PRO A 191 -30.08 -16.25 -18.86
N LYS A 192 -30.36 -16.34 -17.55
CA LYS A 192 -29.38 -16.28 -16.46
C LYS A 192 -28.20 -17.22 -16.79
N PRO A 193 -26.93 -16.80 -16.61
CA PRO A 193 -25.82 -17.73 -16.67
C PRO A 193 -25.91 -18.68 -15.48
N GLN A 194 -26.48 -19.85 -15.74
CA GLN A 194 -26.46 -20.98 -14.83
C GLN A 194 -24.99 -21.32 -14.62
N ARG A 195 -24.46 -21.08 -13.42
CA ARG A 195 -23.15 -21.60 -12.99
C ARG A 195 -23.25 -23.11 -13.12
N VAL A 196 -22.74 -23.64 -14.23
CA VAL A 196 -22.51 -25.07 -14.41
C VAL A 196 -21.47 -25.43 -13.36
N VAL A 197 -21.94 -26.03 -12.27
CA VAL A 197 -21.10 -26.75 -11.33
C VAL A 197 -20.56 -27.92 -12.14
N ILE A 198 -19.36 -27.75 -12.69
CA ILE A 198 -18.63 -28.82 -13.34
C ILE A 198 -18.24 -29.78 -12.21
N THR A 199 -19.06 -30.79 -11.97
CA THR A 199 -18.71 -31.87 -11.06
C THR A 199 -17.53 -32.64 -11.65
N PRO A 200 -16.57 -33.08 -10.82
CA PRO A 200 -15.44 -33.91 -11.26
C PRO A 200 -15.91 -35.13 -12.07
N ASP A 201 -17.02 -35.74 -11.67
CA ASP A 201 -17.64 -36.87 -12.36
C ASP A 201 -18.13 -36.52 -13.76
N GLY A 202 -18.57 -35.27 -13.99
CA GLY A 202 -19.00 -34.80 -15.30
C GLY A 202 -17.84 -34.62 -16.29
N ILE A 203 -16.64 -34.31 -15.80
CA ILE A 203 -15.42 -34.25 -16.63
C ILE A 203 -14.95 -35.65 -16.97
N ILE A 204 -14.96 -36.56 -15.99
CA ILE A 204 -14.54 -37.96 -16.18
C ILE A 204 -15.45 -38.62 -17.23
N ALA A 205 -16.77 -38.52 -17.08
CA ALA A 205 -17.72 -39.06 -18.05
C ALA A 205 -17.56 -38.44 -19.45
N ALA A 206 -17.28 -37.13 -19.54
CA ALA A 206 -17.06 -36.45 -20.81
C ALA A 206 -15.74 -36.85 -21.49
N MET A 207 -14.69 -37.13 -20.71
CA MET A 207 -13.41 -37.61 -21.25
C MET A 207 -13.49 -39.06 -21.69
N GLU A 208 -14.12 -39.92 -20.89
CA GLU A 208 -14.29 -41.34 -21.19
C GLU A 208 -15.12 -41.53 -22.48
N GLY A 209 -16.21 -40.77 -22.63
CA GLY A 209 -17.02 -40.77 -23.86
C GLY A 209 -16.25 -40.27 -25.09
N LYS A 210 -15.39 -39.25 -24.96
CA LYS A 210 -14.55 -38.76 -26.07
C LYS A 210 -13.45 -39.74 -26.45
N LEU A 211 -12.85 -40.43 -25.47
CA LEU A 211 -11.79 -41.41 -25.70
C LEU A 211 -12.34 -42.65 -26.41
N GLN A 212 -13.51 -43.14 -25.98
CA GLN A 212 -14.18 -44.27 -26.60
C GLN A 212 -14.59 -43.97 -28.05
N GLN A 213 -15.12 -42.77 -28.31
CA GLN A 213 -15.48 -42.34 -29.66
C GLN A 213 -14.26 -42.20 -30.59
N ALA A 214 -13.12 -41.74 -30.06
CA ALA A 214 -11.87 -41.66 -30.81
C ALA A 214 -11.28 -43.06 -31.13
N ALA A 215 -11.36 -43.99 -30.18
CA ALA A 215 -10.92 -45.37 -30.36
C ALA A 215 -11.77 -46.11 -31.40
N GLU A 216 -13.10 -46.00 -31.33
CA GLU A 216 -14.01 -46.59 -32.34
C GLU A 216 -13.74 -46.04 -33.73
N LYS A 217 -13.55 -44.72 -33.86
CA LYS A 217 -13.24 -44.08 -35.14
C LYS A 217 -11.93 -44.60 -35.74
N ALA A 218 -10.87 -44.73 -34.93
CA ALA A 218 -9.59 -45.22 -35.40
C ALA A 218 -9.64 -46.69 -35.85
N VAL A 219 -10.39 -47.54 -35.13
CA VAL A 219 -10.60 -48.95 -35.51
C VAL A 219 -11.40 -49.04 -36.81
N GLN A 220 -12.47 -48.25 -36.95
CA GLN A 220 -13.29 -48.21 -38.17
C GLN A 220 -12.47 -47.79 -39.39
N GLU A 221 -11.60 -46.79 -39.24
CA GLU A 221 -10.76 -46.25 -40.30
C GLU A 221 -9.64 -47.23 -40.71
N ALA A 222 -9.07 -47.96 -39.76
CA ALA A 222 -8.10 -49.02 -40.04
C ALA A 222 -8.72 -50.24 -40.75
N VAL A 223 -9.91 -50.69 -40.32
CA VAL A 223 -10.62 -51.82 -40.94
C VAL A 223 -11.06 -51.50 -42.36
N THR A 224 -11.64 -50.31 -42.57
CA THR A 224 -12.07 -49.87 -43.91
C THR A 224 -10.91 -49.75 -44.90
N LYS A 225 -9.75 -49.24 -44.44
CA LYS A 225 -8.55 -49.15 -45.26
C LYS A 225 -8.00 -50.53 -45.63
N HIS A 226 -7.82 -51.42 -44.66
CA HIS A 226 -7.20 -52.72 -44.91
C HIS A 226 -8.09 -53.64 -45.77
N VAL A 227 -9.40 -53.63 -45.54
CA VAL A 227 -10.35 -54.38 -46.38
C VAL A 227 -10.46 -53.75 -47.77
N GLY A 228 -10.43 -52.43 -47.88
CA GLY A 228 -10.49 -51.72 -49.16
C GLY A 228 -9.28 -51.99 -50.05
N ASP A 229 -8.08 -52.05 -49.47
CA ASP A 229 -6.84 -52.32 -50.21
C ASP A 229 -6.78 -53.78 -50.69
N ALA A 230 -7.16 -54.74 -49.83
CA ALA A 230 -7.19 -56.17 -50.20
C ALA A 230 -8.23 -56.49 -51.29
N VAL A 231 -9.41 -55.86 -51.24
CA VAL A 231 -10.44 -56.02 -52.30
C VAL A 231 -9.96 -55.43 -53.62
N ARG A 232 -9.27 -54.28 -53.58
CA ARG A 232 -8.75 -53.62 -54.78
C ARG A 232 -7.66 -54.45 -55.45
N GLU A 233 -6.76 -55.04 -54.67
CA GLU A 233 -5.68 -55.91 -55.16
C GLU A 233 -6.24 -57.21 -55.79
N ALA A 234 -7.24 -57.82 -55.16
CA ALA A 234 -7.92 -58.99 -55.72
C ALA A 234 -8.63 -58.67 -57.04
N LEU A 235 -9.31 -57.52 -57.13
CA LEU A 235 -9.97 -57.08 -58.38
C LEU A 235 -8.95 -56.82 -59.50
N SER A 236 -7.82 -56.16 -59.21
CA SER A 236 -6.78 -55.95 -60.23
C SER A 236 -6.19 -57.27 -60.74
N SER A 237 -5.97 -58.25 -59.86
CA SER A 237 -5.46 -59.56 -60.28
C SER A 237 -6.44 -60.29 -61.19
N ILE A 238 -7.75 -60.17 -60.94
CA ILE A 238 -8.78 -60.79 -61.79
C ILE A 238 -8.81 -60.12 -63.16
N ASP A 239 -8.75 -58.79 -63.21
CA ASP A 239 -8.73 -58.05 -64.47
C ASP A 239 -7.46 -58.34 -65.29
N ASP A 240 -6.31 -58.50 -64.64
CA ASP A 240 -5.05 -58.87 -65.31
C ASP A 240 -5.14 -60.26 -65.95
N VAL A 241 -5.68 -61.26 -65.24
CA VAL A 241 -5.90 -62.61 -65.78
C VAL A 241 -6.90 -62.57 -66.94
N ARG A 242 -7.99 -61.82 -66.81
CA ARG A 242 -8.99 -61.64 -67.87
C ARG A 242 -8.38 -61.01 -69.11
N ASN A 243 -7.60 -59.93 -68.95
CA ASN A 243 -6.97 -59.23 -70.06
C ASN A 243 -5.88 -60.08 -70.73
N SER A 244 -5.14 -60.88 -69.96
CA SER A 244 -4.20 -61.85 -70.52
C SER A 244 -4.92 -62.90 -71.38
N SER A 245 -6.05 -63.44 -70.89
CA SER A 245 -6.83 -64.43 -71.63
C SER A 245 -7.48 -63.85 -72.89
N ILE A 246 -7.98 -62.61 -72.84
CA ILE A 246 -8.51 -61.91 -74.03
C ILE A 246 -7.40 -61.73 -75.07
N ARG A 247 -6.20 -61.28 -74.68
CA ARG A 247 -5.07 -61.14 -75.61
C ARG A 247 -4.67 -62.48 -76.24
N GLU A 248 -4.64 -63.55 -75.45
CA GLU A 248 -4.32 -64.88 -75.97
C GLU A 248 -5.36 -65.37 -76.98
N ILE A 249 -6.65 -65.09 -76.74
CA ILE A 249 -7.73 -65.39 -77.69
C ILE A 249 -7.62 -64.52 -78.96
N GLU A 250 -7.35 -63.22 -78.81
CA GLU A 250 -7.20 -62.26 -79.91
C GLU A 250 -5.98 -62.58 -80.79
N GLU A 251 -4.89 -63.09 -80.22
CA GLU A 251 -3.69 -63.50 -80.96
C GLU A 251 -3.92 -64.82 -81.72
N LEU A 252 -4.65 -65.77 -81.13
CA LEU A 252 -4.92 -67.07 -81.73
C LEU A 252 -6.06 -67.06 -82.77
N PHE A 253 -6.96 -66.07 -82.73
CA PHE A 253 -8.09 -65.94 -83.64
C PHE A 253 -7.70 -65.70 -85.12
N PRO A 254 -6.87 -64.70 -85.47
CA PRO A 254 -6.54 -64.40 -86.87
C PRO A 254 -5.75 -65.53 -87.52
N THR A 255 -4.81 -66.15 -86.79
CA THR A 255 -4.04 -67.31 -87.28
C THR A 255 -4.94 -68.49 -87.65
N ARG A 256 -6.09 -68.65 -86.97
CA ARG A 256 -7.06 -69.70 -87.27
C ARG A 256 -8.05 -69.38 -88.35
N VAL A 257 -8.56 -68.15 -88.36
CA VAL A 257 -9.49 -67.70 -89.40
C VAL A 257 -8.77 -67.71 -90.76
N GLU A 258 -7.47 -67.41 -90.82
CA GLU A 258 -6.66 -67.55 -92.03
C GLU A 258 -6.43 -69.01 -92.45
N ALA A 259 -6.16 -69.92 -91.49
CA ALA A 259 -6.03 -71.35 -91.78
C ALA A 259 -7.33 -71.97 -92.34
N LEU A 260 -8.49 -71.50 -91.85
CA LEU A 260 -9.81 -71.89 -92.34
C LEU A 260 -10.13 -71.34 -93.74
N ARG A 261 -9.67 -70.13 -94.05
CA ARG A 261 -9.92 -69.47 -95.34
C ARG A 261 -9.16 -70.11 -96.52
N LEU A 262 -8.05 -70.80 -96.24
CA LEU A 262 -7.27 -71.54 -97.23
C LEU A 262 -7.75 -72.99 -97.45
N SER A 263 -8.72 -73.47 -96.66
CA SER A 263 -9.25 -74.84 -96.70
C SER A 263 -10.68 -74.88 -97.28
N SER A 264 -10.87 -74.37 -98.49
CA SER A 264 -12.16 -74.38 -99.21
C SER A 264 -12.30 -75.61 -100.13
N LYS A 265 -12.91 -76.69 -99.60
CA LYS A 265 -13.54 -77.77 -100.37
C LYS A 265 -14.65 -78.38 -99.49
N GLU A 266 -15.86 -78.52 -100.03
CA GLU A 266 -17.14 -78.76 -99.31
C GLU A 266 -17.24 -80.00 -98.38
N GLU A 267 -16.21 -80.83 -98.26
CA GLU A 267 -16.15 -81.94 -97.28
C GLU A 267 -15.49 -81.53 -95.93
N SER A 268 -14.86 -80.35 -95.83
CA SER A 268 -14.11 -79.93 -94.62
C SER A 268 -14.96 -79.25 -93.53
N ALA A 269 -16.21 -78.87 -93.82
CA ALA A 269 -17.05 -78.12 -92.86
C ALA A 269 -17.46 -78.95 -91.63
N GLY A 270 -17.65 -80.27 -91.79
CA GLY A 270 -18.01 -81.17 -90.69
C GLY A 270 -16.84 -81.47 -89.74
N GLU A 271 -15.63 -81.62 -90.28
CA GLU A 271 -14.40 -81.82 -89.50
C GLU A 271 -14.03 -80.55 -88.74
N VAL A 272 -14.16 -79.38 -89.37
CA VAL A 272 -13.97 -78.07 -88.73
C VAL A 272 -14.98 -77.85 -87.62
N ALA A 273 -16.26 -78.20 -87.83
CA ALA A 273 -17.29 -78.08 -86.80
C ALA A 273 -17.00 -79.00 -85.60
N SER A 274 -16.56 -80.23 -85.85
CA SER A 274 -16.17 -81.18 -84.80
C SER A 274 -14.93 -80.69 -84.03
N GLN A 275 -13.93 -80.17 -84.75
CA GLN A 275 -12.73 -79.60 -84.15
C GLN A 275 -13.04 -78.33 -83.33
N TRP A 276 -14.01 -77.52 -83.76
CA TRP A 276 -14.52 -76.36 -83.02
C TRP A 276 -15.36 -76.75 -81.80
N GLN A 277 -16.01 -77.91 -81.84
CA GLN A 277 -16.74 -78.45 -80.70
C GLN A 277 -15.77 -78.99 -79.63
N ASP A 278 -14.78 -79.79 -80.03
CA ASP A 278 -13.71 -80.31 -79.13
C ASP A 278 -12.90 -79.17 -78.50
N GLN A 279 -12.39 -78.28 -79.36
CA GLN A 279 -12.68 -76.86 -79.26
C GLN A 279 -13.14 -76.25 -77.94
N MET A 280 -14.42 -75.91 -78.00
CA MET A 280 -15.18 -75.27 -76.96
C MET A 280 -15.34 -76.13 -75.73
N GLU A 281 -15.32 -77.46 -75.86
CA GLU A 281 -15.32 -78.38 -74.72
C GLU A 281 -14.04 -78.23 -73.88
N LYS A 282 -12.87 -78.07 -74.52
CA LYS A 282 -11.60 -77.77 -73.82
C LYS A 282 -11.64 -76.42 -73.12
N TYR A 283 -12.13 -75.37 -73.79
CA TYR A 283 -12.27 -74.04 -73.16
C TYR A 283 -13.28 -74.06 -72.01
N ARG A 284 -14.39 -74.80 -72.15
CA ARG A 284 -15.37 -74.98 -71.08
C ARG A 284 -14.74 -75.67 -69.88
N GLY A 285 -13.99 -76.75 -70.08
CA GLY A 285 -13.27 -77.43 -69.01
C GLY A 285 -12.24 -76.53 -68.31
N GLN A 286 -11.48 -75.73 -69.07
CA GLN A 286 -10.53 -74.75 -68.50
C GLN A 286 -11.25 -73.64 -67.71
N ALA A 287 -12.37 -73.13 -68.22
CA ALA A 287 -13.16 -72.12 -67.53
C ALA A 287 -13.78 -72.67 -66.23
N GLU A 288 -14.27 -73.91 -66.23
CA GLU A 288 -14.76 -74.60 -65.05
C GLU A 288 -13.66 -74.84 -64.01
N GLU A 289 -12.45 -75.24 -64.45
CA GLU A 289 -11.31 -75.39 -63.55
C GLU A 289 -10.89 -74.05 -62.92
N MET A 290 -10.87 -72.96 -63.71
CA MET A 290 -10.61 -71.61 -63.18
C MET A 290 -11.70 -71.18 -62.19
N ALA A 291 -12.98 -71.45 -62.48
CA ALA A 291 -14.08 -71.15 -61.57
C ALA A 291 -13.93 -71.90 -60.24
N GLN A 292 -13.58 -73.19 -60.28
CA GLN A 292 -13.32 -73.99 -59.07
C GLN A 292 -12.11 -73.47 -58.28
N ARG A 293 -11.03 -73.03 -58.95
CA ARG A 293 -9.86 -72.43 -58.29
C ARG A 293 -10.24 -71.12 -57.58
N LEU A 294 -11.02 -70.26 -58.24
CA LEU A 294 -11.51 -69.01 -57.64
C LEU A 294 -12.45 -69.28 -56.45
N GLU A 295 -13.36 -70.23 -56.59
CA GLU A 295 -14.29 -70.59 -55.51
C GLU A 295 -13.54 -71.14 -54.28
N LYS A 296 -12.48 -71.92 -54.50
CA LYS A 296 -11.57 -72.37 -53.44
C LYS A 296 -10.85 -71.20 -52.78
N GLN A 297 -10.30 -70.25 -53.56
CA GLN A 297 -9.64 -69.06 -53.00
C GLN A 297 -10.61 -68.20 -52.19
N VAL A 298 -11.86 -68.03 -52.64
CA VAL A 298 -12.91 -67.31 -51.89
C VAL A 298 -13.24 -68.04 -50.59
N ALA A 299 -13.31 -69.36 -50.59
CA ALA A 299 -13.55 -70.15 -49.39
C ALA A 299 -12.40 -70.04 -48.38
N ASP A 300 -11.15 -70.04 -48.86
CA ASP A 300 -9.96 -69.89 -48.03
C ASP A 300 -9.86 -68.48 -47.43
N LEU A 301 -10.11 -67.43 -48.21
CA LEU A 301 -10.17 -66.04 -47.72
C LEU A 301 -11.27 -65.83 -46.68
N ARG A 302 -12.46 -66.43 -46.88
CA ARG A 302 -13.54 -66.38 -45.88
C ARG A 302 -13.11 -67.03 -44.56
N ARG A 303 -12.33 -68.12 -44.62
CA ARG A 303 -11.83 -68.82 -43.44
C ARG A 303 -10.77 -67.99 -42.71
N GLU A 304 -9.86 -67.34 -43.44
CA GLU A 304 -8.88 -66.42 -42.84
C GLU A 304 -9.54 -65.20 -42.20
N LEU A 305 -10.57 -64.64 -42.84
CA LEU A 305 -11.32 -63.50 -42.32
C LEU A 305 -12.14 -63.86 -41.08
N ALA A 306 -12.68 -65.07 -41.00
CA ALA A 306 -13.29 -65.59 -39.78
C ALA A 306 -12.25 -65.76 -38.65
N GLY A 307 -11.07 -66.32 -38.96
CA GLY A 307 -9.98 -66.48 -38.00
C GLY A 307 -9.44 -65.16 -37.46
N SER A 308 -9.29 -64.14 -38.31
CA SER A 308 -8.85 -62.81 -37.87
C SER A 308 -9.90 -62.11 -37.00
N ARG A 309 -11.19 -62.27 -37.31
CA ARG A 309 -12.28 -61.77 -36.46
C ARG A 309 -12.28 -62.42 -35.08
N GLU A 310 -12.16 -63.74 -35.00
CA GLU A 310 -12.09 -64.45 -33.71
C GLU A 310 -10.86 -64.03 -32.90
N PHE A 311 -9.72 -63.79 -33.55
CA PHE A 311 -8.52 -63.29 -32.90
C PHE A 311 -8.74 -61.89 -32.30
N VAL A 312 -9.36 -60.97 -33.05
CA VAL A 312 -9.70 -59.64 -32.55
C VAL A 312 -10.68 -59.71 -31.38
N GLU A 313 -11.73 -60.53 -31.46
CA GLU A 313 -12.68 -60.71 -30.35
C GLU A 313 -11.99 -61.26 -29.09
N ARG A 314 -11.05 -62.20 -29.24
CA ARG A 314 -10.27 -62.74 -28.12
C ARG A 314 -9.35 -61.69 -27.51
N MET A 315 -8.61 -60.96 -28.35
CA MET A 315 -7.75 -59.85 -27.92
C MET A 315 -8.53 -58.77 -27.19
N THR A 316 -9.71 -58.37 -27.69
CA THR A 316 -10.56 -57.39 -27.02
C THR A 316 -11.04 -57.90 -25.67
N ARG A 317 -11.51 -59.16 -25.57
CA ARG A 317 -11.95 -59.74 -24.29
C ARG A 317 -10.84 -59.84 -23.24
N GLU A 318 -9.59 -60.05 -23.67
CA GLU A 318 -8.43 -60.12 -22.76
C GLU A 318 -7.90 -58.73 -22.37
N MET A 319 -7.85 -57.79 -23.31
CA MET A 319 -7.29 -56.46 -23.08
C MET A 319 -8.26 -55.49 -22.41
N GLU A 320 -9.56 -55.55 -22.71
CA GLU A 320 -10.57 -54.67 -22.13
C GLU A 320 -10.56 -54.65 -20.59
N PRO A 321 -10.57 -55.78 -19.87
CA PRO A 321 -10.51 -55.77 -18.41
C PRO A 321 -9.18 -55.23 -17.88
N GLN A 322 -8.05 -55.46 -18.57
CA GLN A 322 -6.75 -54.90 -18.17
C GLN A 322 -6.69 -53.39 -18.34
N ILE A 323 -7.24 -52.87 -19.45
CA ILE A 323 -7.31 -51.43 -19.71
C ILE A 323 -8.21 -50.77 -18.67
N ASN A 324 -9.39 -51.33 -18.41
CA ASN A 324 -10.33 -50.81 -17.42
C ASN A 324 -9.75 -50.85 -16.00
N ALA A 325 -9.03 -51.92 -15.63
CA ALA A 325 -8.37 -52.01 -14.33
C ALA A 325 -7.28 -50.94 -14.16
N ARG A 326 -6.45 -50.73 -15.19
CA ARG A 326 -5.41 -49.68 -15.17
C ARG A 326 -6.01 -48.28 -15.13
N LEU A 327 -7.08 -48.04 -15.89
CA LEU A 327 -7.77 -46.76 -15.90
C LEU A 327 -8.34 -46.45 -14.50
N ASN A 328 -9.03 -47.42 -13.90
CA ASN A 328 -9.57 -47.28 -12.54
C ASN A 328 -8.46 -47.04 -11.50
N GLU A 329 -7.33 -47.75 -11.59
CA GLU A 329 -6.20 -47.55 -10.68
C GLU A 329 -5.64 -46.12 -10.78
N VAL A 330 -5.47 -45.61 -12.01
CA VAL A 330 -4.98 -44.24 -12.25
C VAL A 330 -5.98 -43.21 -11.76
N VAL A 331 -7.28 -43.41 -12.00
CA VAL A 331 -8.33 -42.50 -11.52
C VAL A 331 -8.36 -42.47 -9.99
N VAL A 332 -8.34 -43.63 -9.32
CA VAL A 332 -8.33 -43.70 -7.85
C VAL A 332 -7.09 -43.01 -7.28
N ARG A 333 -5.92 -43.24 -7.88
CA ARG A 333 -4.67 -42.60 -7.46
C ARG A 333 -4.74 -41.08 -7.63
N ALA A 334 -5.16 -40.60 -8.81
CA ALA A 334 -5.30 -39.17 -9.10
C ALA A 334 -6.30 -38.49 -8.17
N THR A 335 -7.43 -39.12 -7.88
CA THR A 335 -8.43 -38.61 -6.92
C THR A 335 -7.86 -38.51 -5.52
N SER A 336 -7.14 -39.54 -5.04
CA SER A 336 -6.52 -39.52 -3.72
C SER A 336 -5.44 -38.43 -3.57
N GLU A 337 -4.64 -38.21 -4.62
CA GLU A 337 -3.63 -37.16 -4.65
C GLU A 337 -4.27 -35.76 -4.65
N PHE A 338 -5.35 -35.59 -5.41
CA PHE A 338 -6.13 -34.36 -5.47
C PHE A 338 -6.79 -34.02 -4.13
N GLU A 339 -7.44 -35.00 -3.49
CA GLU A 339 -8.03 -34.83 -2.16
C GLU A 339 -6.97 -34.48 -1.12
N GLY A 340 -5.82 -35.17 -1.14
CA GLY A 340 -4.69 -34.88 -0.27
C GLY A 340 -4.11 -33.48 -0.50
N ALA A 341 -3.97 -33.04 -1.75
CA ALA A 341 -3.50 -31.69 -2.07
C ALA A 341 -4.50 -30.61 -1.64
N THR A 342 -5.79 -30.87 -1.82
CA THR A 342 -6.88 -29.97 -1.40
C THR A 342 -6.92 -29.83 0.11
N ALA A 343 -6.83 -30.94 0.86
CA ALA A 343 -6.77 -30.95 2.32
C ALA A 343 -5.56 -30.16 2.84
N ARG A 344 -4.36 -30.37 2.27
CA ARG A 344 -3.15 -29.61 2.64
C ARG A 344 -3.30 -28.11 2.36
N THR A 345 -3.90 -27.74 1.24
CA THR A 345 -4.10 -26.34 0.86
C THR A 345 -5.12 -25.66 1.78
N ALA A 346 -6.23 -26.35 2.09
CA ALA A 346 -7.22 -25.86 3.03
C ALA A 346 -6.63 -25.71 4.44
N HIS A 347 -5.83 -26.67 4.90
CA HIS A 347 -5.15 -26.62 6.19
C HIS A 347 -4.21 -25.42 6.30
N ARG A 348 -3.30 -25.21 5.33
CA ARG A 348 -2.41 -24.05 5.29
C ARG A 348 -3.17 -22.72 5.30
N ARG A 349 -4.30 -22.66 4.59
CA ARG A 349 -5.12 -21.43 4.57
C ARG A 349 -5.78 -21.18 5.92
N TYR A 350 -6.20 -22.22 6.62
CA TYR A 350 -6.74 -22.12 7.97
C TYR A 350 -5.67 -21.68 8.98
N GLU A 351 -4.46 -22.25 8.91
CA GLU A 351 -3.32 -21.84 9.74
C GLU A 351 -2.96 -20.36 9.51
N LEU A 352 -2.80 -19.94 8.25
CA LEU A 352 -2.53 -18.54 7.91
C LEU A 352 -3.64 -17.59 8.40
N MET A 353 -4.91 -18.03 8.32
CA MET A 353 -6.03 -17.24 8.85
C MET A 353 -5.96 -17.12 10.37
N LEU A 354 -5.58 -18.19 11.08
CA LEU A 354 -5.43 -18.20 12.53
C LEU A 354 -4.28 -17.29 12.97
N GLU A 355 -3.11 -17.40 12.32
CA GLU A 355 -1.95 -16.53 12.57
C GLU A 355 -2.28 -15.05 12.32
N ASN A 356 -2.96 -14.76 11.20
CA ASN A 356 -3.38 -13.39 10.89
C ASN A 356 -4.39 -12.85 11.92
N THR A 357 -5.35 -13.69 12.34
CA THR A 357 -6.31 -13.30 13.39
C THR A 357 -5.59 -13.02 14.70
N GLN A 358 -4.63 -13.87 15.07
CA GLN A 358 -3.82 -13.67 16.28
C GLN A 358 -3.00 -12.37 16.21
N ALA A 359 -2.33 -12.10 15.08
CA ALA A 359 -1.57 -10.86 14.88
C ALA A 359 -2.46 -9.61 15.00
N VAL A 360 -3.63 -9.61 14.37
CA VAL A 360 -4.61 -8.51 14.45
C VAL A 360 -5.10 -8.32 15.89
N THR A 361 -5.38 -9.41 16.62
CA THR A 361 -5.80 -9.31 18.04
C THR A 361 -4.70 -8.74 18.93
N GLN A 362 -3.44 -9.11 18.71
CA GLN A 362 -2.30 -8.56 19.45
C GLN A 362 -2.09 -7.08 19.14
N GLU A 363 -2.21 -6.67 17.88
CA GLU A 363 -2.13 -5.27 17.47
C GLU A 363 -3.26 -4.44 18.13
N ALA A 364 -4.48 -4.96 18.16
CA ALA A 364 -5.60 -4.31 18.82
C ALA A 364 -5.38 -4.16 20.33
N LEU A 365 -4.84 -5.17 21.00
CA LEU A 365 -4.49 -5.10 22.42
C LEU A 365 -3.43 -4.03 22.69
N MET A 366 -2.34 -3.99 21.91
CA MET A 366 -1.31 -2.96 22.04
C MET A 366 -1.88 -1.55 21.82
N LYS A 367 -2.81 -1.39 20.88
CA LYS A 367 -3.51 -0.10 20.66
C LYS A 367 -4.37 0.30 21.85
N ILE A 368 -5.09 -0.63 22.47
CA ILE A 368 -5.88 -0.36 23.67
C ILE A 368 -4.97 0.02 24.84
N GLU A 369 -3.86 -0.69 25.03
CA GLU A 369 -2.88 -0.40 26.08
C GLU A 369 -2.26 0.99 25.89
N ALA A 370 -1.84 1.33 24.68
CA ALA A 370 -1.34 2.67 24.36
C ALA A 370 -2.37 3.78 24.63
N ARG A 371 -3.63 3.57 24.22
CA ARG A 371 -4.73 4.52 24.52
C ARG A 371 -5.01 4.62 26.03
N SER A 372 -4.91 3.52 26.76
CA SER A 372 -5.10 3.53 28.21
C SER A 372 -4.00 4.33 28.91
N ALA A 373 -2.75 4.21 28.45
CA ALA A 373 -1.61 4.98 28.96
C ALA A 373 -1.76 6.48 28.63
N GLU A 374 -2.23 6.83 27.42
CA GLU A 374 -2.55 8.21 27.06
C GLU A 374 -3.63 8.81 27.98
N VAL A 375 -4.72 8.08 28.20
CA VAL A 375 -5.80 8.52 29.10
C VAL A 375 -5.30 8.68 30.53
N GLN A 376 -4.51 7.73 31.04
CA GLN A 376 -3.91 7.81 32.37
C GLN A 376 -3.00 9.03 32.51
N ALA A 377 -2.17 9.31 31.51
CA ALA A 377 -1.30 10.49 31.50
C ALA A 377 -2.09 11.80 31.47
N LEU A 378 -3.17 11.88 30.67
CA LEU A 378 -4.05 13.03 30.61
C LEU A 378 -4.77 13.27 31.95
N VAL A 379 -5.29 12.22 32.57
CA VAL A 379 -5.93 12.30 33.90
C VAL A 379 -4.92 12.77 34.94
N GLN A 380 -3.71 12.19 34.96
CA GLN A 380 -2.70 12.57 35.94
C GLN A 380 -2.21 14.01 35.73
N SER A 381 -2.08 14.46 34.48
CA SER A 381 -1.77 15.85 34.14
C SER A 381 -2.88 16.81 34.59
N ALA A 382 -4.15 16.47 34.34
CA ALA A 382 -5.30 17.28 34.75
C ALA A 382 -5.39 17.39 36.28
N VAL A 383 -5.17 16.29 37.01
CA VAL A 383 -5.14 16.28 38.48
C VAL A 383 -4.01 17.15 39.02
N ASN A 384 -2.79 17.01 38.49
CA ASN A 384 -1.65 17.82 38.92
C ASN A 384 -1.87 19.31 38.62
N SER A 385 -2.45 19.65 37.47
CA SER A 385 -2.80 21.02 37.10
C SER A 385 -3.85 21.62 38.03
N ALA A 386 -4.92 20.86 38.33
CA ALA A 386 -5.97 21.28 39.25
C ALA A 386 -5.44 21.48 40.68
N LEU A 387 -4.59 20.57 41.16
CA LEU A 387 -3.93 20.70 42.45
C LEU A 387 -3.03 21.95 42.51
N GLY A 388 -2.25 22.20 41.46
CA GLY A 388 -1.41 23.39 41.36
C GLY A 388 -2.22 24.70 41.22
N ALA A 389 -3.41 24.66 40.64
CA ALA A 389 -4.33 25.80 40.61
C ALA A 389 -4.93 26.06 42.01
N PHE A 390 -5.36 25.01 42.71
CA PHE A 390 -5.88 25.09 44.07
C PHE A 390 -4.85 25.61 45.07
N GLN A 391 -3.60 25.14 44.97
CA GLN A 391 -2.49 25.63 45.79
C GLN A 391 -2.27 27.14 45.55
N ARG A 392 -2.17 27.57 44.29
CA ARG A 392 -2.03 29.00 43.96
C ARG A 392 -3.21 29.85 44.46
N GLN A 393 -4.44 29.35 44.35
CA GLN A 393 -5.61 30.04 44.86
C GLN A 393 -5.57 30.15 46.39
N THR A 394 -5.14 29.10 47.08
CA THR A 394 -4.98 29.08 48.54
C THR A 394 -3.91 30.08 48.96
N ASP A 395 -2.74 30.08 48.31
CA ASP A 395 -1.66 31.04 48.58
C ASP A 395 -2.10 32.48 48.34
N GLN A 396 -2.88 32.73 47.27
CA GLN A 396 -3.45 34.04 47.00
C GLN A 396 -4.42 34.49 48.11
N HIS A 397 -5.30 33.60 48.57
CA HIS A 397 -6.22 33.91 49.67
C HIS A 397 -5.48 34.14 50.99
N VAL A 398 -4.50 33.31 51.33
CA VAL A 398 -3.70 33.47 52.53
C VAL A 398 -2.93 34.79 52.50
N ASN A 399 -2.28 35.12 51.38
CA ASN A 399 -1.57 36.39 51.22
C ASN A 399 -2.52 37.59 51.26
N ALA A 400 -3.71 37.50 50.67
CA ALA A 400 -4.70 38.56 50.73
C ALA A 400 -5.16 38.82 52.17
N VAL A 401 -5.53 37.76 52.91
CA VAL A 401 -5.90 37.89 54.34
C VAL A 401 -4.74 38.40 55.18
N LEU A 402 -3.52 37.95 54.92
CA LEU A 402 -2.33 38.44 55.61
C LEU A 402 -2.07 39.92 55.34
N SER A 403 -2.20 40.37 54.09
CA SER A 403 -2.08 41.80 53.74
C SER A 403 -3.19 42.65 54.38
N GLU A 404 -4.42 42.15 54.40
CA GLU A 404 -5.57 42.85 54.99
C GLU A 404 -5.44 42.93 56.53
N THR A 405 -4.97 41.87 57.18
CA THR A 405 -4.69 41.88 58.62
C THR A 405 -3.50 42.78 58.96
N GLN A 406 -2.45 42.79 58.12
CA GLN A 406 -1.33 43.72 58.27
C GLN A 406 -1.79 45.18 58.11
N GLU A 407 -2.60 45.49 57.11
CA GLU A 407 -3.14 46.84 56.89
C GLU A 407 -4.04 47.30 58.05
N ARG A 408 -4.91 46.40 58.55
CA ARG A 408 -5.71 46.66 59.76
C ARG A 408 -4.84 46.91 60.98
N ALA A 409 -3.78 46.14 61.18
CA ALA A 409 -2.85 46.32 62.28
C ALA A 409 -2.11 47.65 62.18
N VAL A 410 -1.60 48.01 61.00
CA VAL A 410 -0.93 49.28 60.73
C VAL A 410 -1.89 50.45 60.97
N SER A 411 -3.13 50.35 60.50
CA SER A 411 -4.17 51.37 60.70
C SER A 411 -4.56 51.52 62.17
N ALA A 412 -4.67 50.41 62.91
CA ALA A 412 -4.94 50.45 64.35
C ALA A 412 -3.78 51.10 65.13
N LEU A 413 -2.54 50.77 64.78
CA LEU A 413 -1.35 51.40 65.38
C LEU A 413 -1.27 52.90 65.05
N ALA A 414 -1.53 53.29 63.81
CA ALA A 414 -1.56 54.70 63.41
C ALA A 414 -2.68 55.48 64.12
N SER A 415 -3.85 54.87 64.30
CA SER A 415 -4.97 55.44 65.05
C SER A 415 -4.61 55.63 66.53
N LEU A 416 -3.99 54.63 67.16
CA LEU A 416 -3.56 54.71 68.55
C LEU A 416 -2.47 55.77 68.75
N ASP A 417 -1.52 55.85 67.82
CA ASP A 417 -0.46 56.86 67.81
C ASP A 417 -1.05 58.28 67.66
N ALA A 418 -2.01 58.48 66.76
CA ALA A 418 -2.74 59.74 66.62
C ALA A 418 -3.52 60.12 67.90
N GLU A 419 -4.21 59.16 68.53
CA GLU A 419 -4.90 59.36 69.80
C GLU A 419 -3.93 59.74 70.92
N SER A 420 -2.77 59.07 70.99
CA SER A 420 -1.73 59.37 71.98
C SER A 420 -1.16 60.79 71.81
N ARG A 421 -0.94 61.24 70.55
CA ARG A 421 -0.49 62.61 70.25
C ARG A 421 -1.55 63.63 70.64
N ALA A 422 -2.81 63.40 70.26
CA ALA A 422 -3.92 64.27 70.62
C ALA A 422 -4.07 64.39 72.16
N ALA A 423 -3.92 63.28 72.89
CA ALA A 423 -3.94 63.28 74.36
C ALA A 423 -2.76 64.05 74.96
N CYS A 424 -1.55 63.92 74.39
CA CYS A 424 -0.38 64.70 74.81
C CYS A 424 -0.55 66.19 74.54
N GLU A 425 -1.04 66.58 73.37
CA GLU A 425 -1.34 67.97 73.00
C GLU A 425 -2.42 68.57 73.89
N ALA A 426 -3.50 67.83 74.17
CA ALA A 426 -4.54 68.25 75.09
C ALA A 426 -3.99 68.47 76.50
N ARG A 427 -3.13 67.56 76.99
CA ARG A 427 -2.47 67.70 78.30
C ARG A 427 -1.51 68.89 78.33
N ARG A 428 -0.74 69.10 77.25
CA ARG A 428 0.15 70.26 77.10
C ARG A 428 -0.65 71.57 77.12
N ALA A 429 -1.72 71.66 76.34
CA ALA A 429 -2.59 72.84 76.31
C ALA A 429 -3.23 73.10 77.69
N ALA A 430 -3.69 72.05 78.38
CA ALA A 430 -4.21 72.18 79.74
C ALA A 430 -3.16 72.75 80.70
N LEU A 431 -1.93 72.22 80.68
CA LEU A 431 -0.81 72.75 81.48
C LEU A 431 -0.46 74.19 81.10
N GLU A 432 -0.41 74.53 79.82
CA GLU A 432 -0.18 75.91 79.36
C GLU A 432 -1.26 76.86 79.90
N THR A 433 -2.53 76.45 79.91
CA THR A 433 -3.61 77.26 80.52
C THR A 433 -3.50 77.35 82.04
N GLU A 434 -3.04 76.31 82.72
CA GLU A 434 -2.79 76.34 84.17
C GLU A 434 -1.63 77.25 84.53
N VAL A 435 -0.53 77.20 83.76
CA VAL A 435 0.62 78.10 83.89
C VAL A 435 0.20 79.54 83.63
N ALA A 436 -0.57 79.81 82.56
CA ALA A 436 -1.10 81.14 82.28
C ALA A 436 -1.98 81.66 83.44
N ARG A 437 -2.91 80.84 83.95
CA ARG A 437 -3.72 81.19 85.13
C ARG A 437 -2.88 81.41 86.38
N ALA A 438 -1.84 80.60 86.60
CA ALA A 438 -0.95 80.75 87.75
C ALA A 438 -0.12 82.04 87.66
N ALA A 439 0.37 82.38 86.46
CA ALA A 439 1.06 83.63 86.18
C ALA A 439 0.13 84.84 86.39
N GLU A 440 -1.12 84.79 85.89
CA GLU A 440 -2.14 85.81 86.16
C GLU A 440 -2.41 85.98 87.66
N ARG A 441 -2.59 84.88 88.41
CA ARG A 441 -2.78 84.92 89.87
C ARG A 441 -1.56 85.52 90.57
N SER A 442 -0.34 85.13 90.17
CA SER A 442 0.90 85.67 90.73
C SER A 442 1.04 87.17 90.47
N THR A 443 0.78 87.63 89.24
CA THR A 443 0.82 89.06 88.91
C THR A 443 -0.28 89.85 89.63
N GLU A 444 -1.46 89.28 89.82
CA GLU A 444 -2.55 89.88 90.60
C GLU A 444 -2.17 89.95 92.10
N GLN A 445 -1.62 88.87 92.65
CA GLN A 445 -1.10 88.84 94.02
C GLN A 445 0.03 89.85 94.22
N PHE A 446 0.97 89.95 93.29
CA PHE A 446 2.02 90.95 93.29
C PHE A 446 1.43 92.36 93.21
N ARG A 447 0.45 92.62 92.34
CA ARG A 447 -0.21 93.93 92.24
C ARG A 447 -0.95 94.28 93.53
N LYS A 448 -1.64 93.32 94.14
CA LYS A 448 -2.29 93.50 95.46
C LYS A 448 -1.26 93.75 96.56
N GLY A 449 -0.17 92.98 96.59
CA GLY A 449 0.94 93.15 97.51
C GLY A 449 1.62 94.50 97.36
N MET A 450 1.87 94.94 96.12
CA MET A 450 2.43 96.25 95.79
C MET A 450 1.49 97.38 96.20
N LYS A 451 0.18 97.25 95.93
CA LYS A 451 -0.82 98.22 96.42
C LYS A 451 -0.82 98.27 97.95
N ALA A 452 -0.84 97.14 98.63
CA ALA A 452 -0.81 97.08 100.10
C ALA A 452 0.48 97.70 100.65
N PHE A 453 1.63 97.43 100.03
CA PHE A 453 2.91 98.03 100.36
C PHE A 453 2.90 99.55 100.15
N LEU A 454 2.45 100.03 98.99
CA LEU A 454 2.33 101.46 98.70
C LEU A 454 1.34 102.15 99.65
N TYR A 455 0.20 101.53 99.96
CA TYR A 455 -0.72 102.04 100.98
C TYR A 455 -0.06 102.06 102.36
N SER A 456 0.71 101.05 102.73
CA SER A 456 1.47 101.01 103.99
C SER A 456 2.53 102.11 104.03
N CYS A 457 3.28 102.34 102.95
CA CYS A 457 4.27 103.41 102.85
C CYS A 457 3.62 104.79 102.82
N LEU A 458 2.49 104.95 102.13
CA LEU A 458 1.73 106.21 102.10
C LEU A 458 1.13 106.50 103.48
N VAL A 459 0.54 105.51 104.15
CA VAL A 459 0.05 105.63 105.52
C VAL A 459 1.20 105.92 106.46
N ALA A 460 2.33 105.22 106.37
CA ALA A 460 3.52 105.52 107.18
C ALA A 460 4.06 106.93 106.92
N ALA A 461 4.08 107.39 105.66
CA ALA A 461 4.51 108.74 105.30
C ALA A 461 3.50 109.81 105.76
N VAL A 462 2.20 109.56 105.62
CA VAL A 462 1.14 110.46 106.09
C VAL A 462 1.06 110.45 107.61
N SER A 463 1.27 109.32 108.27
CA SER A 463 1.41 109.22 109.73
C SER A 463 2.70 109.89 110.19
N ALA A 464 3.80 109.79 109.45
CA ALA A 464 5.02 110.54 109.74
C ALA A 464 4.82 112.05 109.52
N VAL A 465 4.04 112.46 108.51
CA VAL A 465 3.66 113.87 108.30
C VAL A 465 2.62 114.32 109.34
N ASP A 466 1.69 113.47 109.78
CA ASP A 466 0.71 113.76 110.84
C ASP A 466 1.42 113.84 112.20
N GLU A 467 2.33 112.93 112.51
CA GLU A 467 3.22 112.97 113.67
C GLU A 467 4.19 114.15 113.57
N HIS A 468 4.74 114.47 112.41
CA HIS A 468 5.55 115.66 112.21
C HIS A 468 4.70 116.92 112.33
N SER A 469 3.45 116.92 111.88
CA SER A 469 2.53 118.06 111.98
C SER A 469 2.03 118.23 113.41
N LYS A 470 1.72 117.15 114.14
CA LYS A 470 1.43 117.15 115.58
C LYS A 470 2.67 117.54 116.36
N SER A 471 3.85 117.07 115.99
CA SER A 471 5.12 117.49 116.59
C SER A 471 5.47 118.95 116.24
N THR A 472 5.01 119.48 115.10
CA THR A 472 5.17 120.91 114.72
C THR A 472 4.08 121.78 115.37
N LEU A 473 2.88 121.24 115.63
CA LEU A 473 1.77 121.92 116.29
C LEU A 473 1.96 121.92 117.82
N ASP A 474 2.39 120.81 118.42
CA ASP A 474 2.87 120.74 119.81
C ASP A 474 4.20 121.48 119.97
N GLY A 475 5.06 121.49 118.93
CA GLY A 475 6.32 122.24 118.88
C GLY A 475 6.15 123.76 118.75
N LEU A 476 5.00 124.26 118.26
CA LEU A 476 4.66 125.69 118.32
C LEU A 476 3.98 126.09 119.65
N VAL A 477 3.53 125.14 120.46
CA VAL A 477 2.88 125.38 121.77
C VAL A 477 3.83 125.15 122.95
N LYS A 478 4.95 124.43 122.76
CA LYS A 478 6.01 124.29 123.77
C LYS A 478 7.38 124.37 123.14
N ASP A 479 7.83 125.62 123.03
CA ASP A 479 9.19 126.00 122.69
C ASP A 479 10.24 125.36 123.62
N ASN A 480 11.47 125.27 123.11
CA ASN A 480 12.72 124.86 123.75
C ASN A 480 12.98 123.37 124.05
N GLY A 481 13.90 122.82 123.25
CA GLY A 481 15.18 122.41 123.85
C GLY A 481 15.53 120.92 123.80
N LYS A 482 16.46 120.63 122.89
CA LYS A 482 17.68 119.81 123.08
C LYS A 482 17.54 118.29 123.37
N THR A 483 18.15 117.54 122.43
CA THR A 483 19.32 116.63 122.59
C THR A 483 19.13 115.10 122.46
N VAL A 484 20.07 114.51 121.69
CA VAL A 484 20.92 113.32 121.98
C VAL A 484 20.58 111.96 121.31
N PHE A 485 21.55 111.50 120.48
CA PHE A 485 22.14 110.13 120.27
C PHE A 485 21.19 108.93 119.94
N GLU A 486 21.57 107.81 119.30
CA GLU A 486 22.83 107.11 119.03
C GLU A 486 22.57 105.93 118.05
N ALA A 487 23.64 105.45 117.37
CA ALA A 487 24.02 104.03 117.13
C ALA A 487 23.04 103.00 116.49
N GLU A 488 23.43 101.95 115.77
CA GLU A 488 24.67 101.38 115.20
C GLU A 488 24.25 99.99 114.62
N LYS A 489 25.13 99.38 113.81
CA LYS A 489 25.26 97.94 113.48
C LYS A 489 24.70 97.36 112.15
N ASP A 490 25.61 97.33 111.19
CA ASP A 490 26.06 96.19 110.33
C ASP A 490 26.15 94.82 111.06
N PRO A 491 26.32 93.63 110.41
CA PRO A 491 27.18 93.38 109.22
C PRO A 491 26.84 92.19 108.25
N HIS A 492 27.71 92.03 107.22
CA HIS A 492 28.27 90.84 106.53
C HIS A 492 27.57 89.45 106.65
N THR A 493 27.59 88.48 105.70
CA THR A 493 28.71 87.76 104.98
C THR A 493 28.01 86.64 104.14
N GLN A 494 28.33 86.35 102.86
CA GLN A 494 29.31 85.36 102.31
C GLN A 494 28.79 83.93 101.97
N ASP A 495 29.39 83.35 100.91
CA ASP A 495 29.53 81.93 100.47
C ASP A 495 28.37 81.27 99.67
N ASP A 496 28.56 80.86 98.41
CA ASP A 496 29.33 79.72 97.82
C ASP A 496 28.50 78.42 97.73
N GLN A 497 28.32 77.86 96.52
CA GLN A 497 28.73 76.49 96.19
C GLN A 497 28.29 76.00 94.79
N GLU A 498 29.28 75.41 94.14
CA GLU A 498 29.40 74.60 92.94
C GLU A 498 29.02 73.14 93.20
N ILE A 499 28.24 72.46 92.32
CA ILE A 499 28.27 70.98 92.15
C ILE A 499 27.87 70.59 90.70
N VAL A 500 28.76 69.88 90.01
CA VAL A 500 28.55 69.05 88.79
C VAL A 500 28.37 67.58 89.26
N PRO A 501 27.67 66.64 88.55
CA PRO A 501 28.37 65.76 87.59
C PRO A 501 27.52 65.17 86.41
N ASN A 502 28.13 65.15 85.22
CA ASN A 502 28.58 63.99 84.42
C ASN A 502 27.69 62.76 84.05
N THR A 503 28.09 62.15 82.91
CA THR A 503 27.91 60.76 82.38
C THR A 503 26.58 60.36 81.75
N ASP A 504 26.46 59.49 80.74
CA ASP A 504 27.33 58.78 79.76
C ASP A 504 26.36 57.81 79.01
N ILE A 505 26.85 57.14 77.96
CA ILE A 505 26.32 55.92 77.29
C ILE A 505 25.63 56.14 75.93
N ASP A 506 26.40 55.78 74.90
CA ASP A 506 26.08 55.49 73.49
C ASP A 506 25.13 54.25 73.33
N PRO A 507 25.20 53.48 72.22
CA PRO A 507 24.25 53.42 71.11
C PRO A 507 23.42 52.12 71.18
N ILE A 508 22.57 51.84 70.20
CA ILE A 508 22.39 50.49 69.61
C ILE A 508 21.34 50.57 68.50
N THR A 509 21.82 50.21 67.31
CA THR A 509 21.10 49.64 66.18
C THR A 509 20.28 48.42 66.61
N HIS A 510 19.04 48.33 66.14
CA HIS A 510 18.56 47.11 65.47
C HIS A 510 17.45 47.43 64.49
#